data_AF-A0A1G7U6D0-F1
#
_entry.id   AF-A0A1G7U6D0-F1
#
_cell.length_a   1.000
_cell.length_b   1.000
_cell.length_c   1.000
_cell.angle_alpha   90.00
_cell.angle_beta   90.00
_cell.angle_gamma   90.00
#
_symmetry.space_group_name_H-M   'P 1'
#
loop_
_entity.id
_entity.type
_entity.pdbx_description
1 polymer ?
#
loop_
_entity_poly.entity_id
_entity_poly.type
_entity_poly.pdbx_seq_one_letter_code
_entity_poly.pdbx_strand_id
1 'polypeptide(L)'
;MNSLRLQALGDLCRRYGAIFGSAWAIRDQLDTQPRPVQELQFLPANLELIETPTHPAPRWTIRVIVALACVVLLIAVFGRLDIVATAKGKLIPGARVKVIQPAITGVVRQILVHDGQRVTAGRALLVLDATQAAADSDKARSAKIDAALASARARALLTAQQTGSAPVIPTIEGASSDKQTDAQRFAEGLYREYADKLAGAKAELLKRQAELGTTLQEVAKLSATAPLARKEANDYKALAVGSYVAQHDYLEKERTALEQEHELAAQESHAQELKDGIVEQQSVIESTTSQFRREQLDALDKATQQFDQNRDEETKADTRQRLLTLYSPVAGTVQQLSVHTLGGVVTTAQSLMEIVPDDAVEVEANIENKDIGFINAGQDAIVKIEAFPYTRYGYLRGKVVAVSNDAVQDKDKKLGLTFVARVRLSTSQMHINNKWINLTPGMEVTAEIKTGRRSVAGYFLDPLMQDAEESLRER
;
A
#
# COMPACT_ATOMS: atom_id res chain seq x y z
N MET A 1 -36.34 45.24 -38.11
CA MET A 1 -37.49 46.06 -37.64
C MET A 1 -37.27 46.76 -36.28
N ASN A 2 -36.21 46.47 -35.50
CA ASN A 2 -35.99 47.11 -34.19
C ASN A 2 -35.17 48.43 -34.22
N SER A 3 -34.40 48.71 -35.28
CA SER A 3 -33.58 49.94 -35.35
C SER A 3 -34.40 51.21 -35.63
N LEU A 4 -35.42 51.12 -36.49
CA LEU A 4 -36.33 52.23 -36.83
C LEU A 4 -37.16 52.70 -35.62
N ARG A 5 -37.58 51.78 -34.74
CA ARG A 5 -38.31 52.13 -33.50
C ARG A 5 -37.41 52.81 -32.47
N LEU A 6 -36.18 52.33 -32.28
CA LEU A 6 -35.23 52.99 -31.39
C LEU A 6 -34.81 54.37 -31.89
N GLN A 7 -34.63 54.55 -33.20
CA GLN A 7 -34.35 55.87 -33.79
C GLN A 7 -35.55 56.82 -33.67
N ALA A 8 -36.77 56.35 -33.93
CA ALA A 8 -37.98 57.16 -33.75
C ALA A 8 -38.19 57.59 -32.28
N LEU A 9 -37.90 56.71 -31.33
CA LEU A 9 -37.98 57.04 -29.89
C LEU A 9 -36.86 58.00 -29.47
N GLY A 10 -35.65 57.83 -30.02
CA GLY A 10 -34.52 58.75 -29.81
C GLY A 10 -34.78 60.15 -30.38
N ASP A 11 -35.35 60.25 -31.57
CA ASP A 11 -35.74 61.53 -32.18
C ASP A 11 -36.90 62.19 -31.43
N LEU A 12 -37.87 61.40 -30.96
CA LEU A 12 -38.96 61.90 -30.12
C LEU A 12 -38.43 62.44 -28.79
N CYS A 13 -37.56 61.70 -28.10
CA CYS A 13 -36.90 62.17 -26.88
C CYS A 13 -36.03 63.41 -27.12
N ARG A 14 -35.32 63.52 -28.26
CA ARG A 14 -34.57 64.74 -28.62
C ARG A 14 -35.49 65.92 -28.88
N ARG A 15 -36.61 65.71 -29.57
CA ARG A 15 -37.57 66.76 -29.89
C ARG A 15 -38.24 67.29 -28.63
N TYR A 16 -38.69 66.40 -27.75
CA TYR A 16 -39.24 66.77 -26.44
C TYR A 16 -38.17 67.36 -25.52
N GLY A 17 -36.94 66.85 -25.55
CA GLY A 17 -35.81 67.43 -24.80
C GLY A 17 -35.44 68.84 -25.28
N ALA A 18 -35.47 69.10 -26.59
CA ALA A 18 -35.23 70.41 -27.17
C ALA A 18 -36.40 71.39 -26.90
N ILE A 19 -37.65 70.92 -26.98
CA ILE A 19 -38.84 71.69 -26.59
C ILE A 19 -38.80 72.01 -25.10
N PHE A 20 -38.45 71.04 -24.26
CA PHE A 20 -38.33 71.25 -22.82
C PHE A 20 -37.18 72.22 -22.50
N GLY A 21 -36.02 72.07 -23.14
CA GLY A 21 -34.88 72.98 -22.96
C GLY A 21 -35.19 74.41 -23.41
N SER A 22 -35.88 74.58 -24.54
CA SER A 22 -36.31 75.90 -25.02
C SER A 22 -37.41 76.53 -24.17
N ALA A 23 -38.41 75.75 -23.75
CA ALA A 23 -39.43 76.20 -22.80
C ALA A 23 -38.84 76.57 -21.44
N TRP A 24 -37.85 75.80 -20.96
CA TRP A 24 -37.16 76.07 -19.70
C TRP A 24 -36.29 77.33 -19.78
N ALA A 25 -35.64 77.58 -20.93
CA ALA A 25 -34.82 78.77 -21.16
C ALA A 25 -35.66 80.07 -21.22
N ILE A 26 -36.91 79.99 -21.67
CA ILE A 26 -37.83 81.14 -21.79
C ILE A 26 -38.69 81.30 -20.50
N ARG A 27 -38.59 80.39 -19.52
CA ARG A 27 -39.48 80.39 -18.36
C ARG A 27 -39.48 81.73 -17.60
N ASP A 28 -38.31 82.36 -17.50
CA ASP A 28 -38.17 83.61 -16.74
C ASP A 28 -38.82 84.81 -17.49
N GLN A 29 -39.18 84.66 -18.77
CA GLN A 29 -39.99 85.63 -19.55
C GLN A 29 -41.50 85.36 -19.46
N LEU A 30 -41.90 84.16 -19.02
CA LEU A 30 -43.30 83.78 -18.79
C LEU A 30 -43.76 84.10 -17.36
N ASP A 31 -42.82 84.38 -16.46
CA ASP A 31 -43.11 84.87 -15.12
C ASP A 31 -43.61 86.33 -15.19
N THR A 32 -44.73 86.60 -14.52
CA THR A 32 -45.29 87.95 -14.39
C THR A 32 -44.26 88.89 -13.77
N GLN A 33 -44.08 90.09 -14.35
CA GLN A 33 -43.15 91.07 -13.80
C GLN A 33 -43.45 91.31 -12.31
N PRO A 34 -42.46 91.22 -11.41
CA PRO A 34 -42.69 91.36 -9.99
C PRO A 34 -43.19 92.77 -9.68
N ARG A 35 -44.47 92.88 -9.29
CA ARG A 35 -45.05 94.16 -8.86
C ARG A 35 -44.51 94.54 -7.50
N PRO A 36 -44.16 95.82 -7.27
CA PRO A 36 -43.69 96.28 -5.97
C PRO A 36 -44.77 96.06 -4.90
N VAL A 37 -44.34 95.73 -3.68
CA VAL A 37 -45.20 95.33 -2.54
C VAL A 37 -46.34 96.33 -2.28
N GLN A 38 -46.14 97.61 -2.59
CA GLN A 38 -47.16 98.64 -2.43
C GLN A 38 -48.33 98.52 -3.41
N GLU A 39 -48.12 97.99 -4.63
CA GLU A 39 -49.20 97.77 -5.61
C GLU A 39 -50.03 96.52 -5.31
N LEU A 40 -49.44 95.53 -4.61
CA LEU A 40 -50.12 94.29 -4.22
C LEU A 40 -51.17 94.50 -3.10
N GLN A 41 -51.01 95.54 -2.27
CA GLN A 41 -51.93 95.87 -1.17
C GLN A 41 -53.25 96.53 -1.63
N PHE A 42 -53.35 96.94 -2.89
CA PHE A 42 -54.55 97.57 -3.47
C PHE A 42 -55.32 96.65 -4.42
N LEU A 43 -54.87 95.40 -4.58
CA LEU A 43 -55.59 94.38 -5.34
C LEU A 43 -56.69 93.73 -4.48
N PRO A 44 -57.77 93.19 -5.10
CA PRO A 44 -58.76 92.43 -4.36
C PRO A 44 -58.08 91.23 -3.66
N ALA A 45 -58.51 90.90 -2.43
CA ALA A 45 -57.82 89.97 -1.53
C ALA A 45 -57.52 88.57 -2.12
N ASN A 46 -58.24 88.15 -3.15
CA ASN A 46 -57.98 86.88 -3.85
C ASN A 46 -56.72 86.92 -4.73
N LEU A 47 -56.33 88.08 -5.29
CA LEU A 47 -55.16 88.23 -6.15
C LEU A 47 -53.88 88.47 -5.32
N GLU A 48 -53.98 89.18 -4.19
CA GLU A 48 -52.85 89.40 -3.27
C GLU A 48 -52.28 88.09 -2.71
N LEU A 49 -53.15 87.12 -2.37
CA LEU A 49 -52.77 85.79 -1.87
C LEU A 49 -52.11 84.89 -2.92
N ILE A 50 -52.39 85.11 -4.21
CA ILE A 50 -51.84 84.30 -5.31
C ILE A 50 -50.49 84.87 -5.76
N GLU A 51 -50.33 86.20 -5.74
CA GLU A 51 -49.14 86.89 -6.22
C GLU A 51 -48.09 87.15 -5.13
N THR A 52 -48.37 86.83 -3.86
CA THR A 52 -47.35 86.92 -2.80
C THR A 52 -46.26 85.86 -3.03
N PRO A 53 -44.98 86.24 -3.18
CA PRO A 53 -43.92 85.27 -3.38
C PRO A 53 -43.80 84.37 -2.14
N THR A 54 -43.91 83.05 -2.35
CA THR A 54 -43.75 82.06 -1.28
C THR A 54 -42.39 82.20 -0.59
N HIS A 55 -42.39 82.17 0.76
CA HIS A 55 -41.18 82.29 1.57
C HIS A 55 -40.11 81.26 1.14
N PRO A 56 -38.80 81.58 1.14
CA PRO A 56 -37.77 80.68 0.60
C PRO A 56 -37.57 79.36 1.38
N ALA A 57 -38.02 79.29 2.63
CA ALA A 57 -37.87 78.11 3.51
C ALA A 57 -38.49 76.80 2.95
N PRO A 58 -39.76 76.75 2.51
CA PRO A 58 -40.36 75.55 1.90
C PRO A 58 -39.63 75.03 0.66
N ARG A 59 -38.90 75.89 -0.07
CA ARG A 59 -38.11 75.46 -1.25
C ARG A 59 -36.85 74.71 -0.83
N TRP A 60 -36.24 75.08 0.29
CA TRP A 60 -35.07 74.38 0.84
C TRP A 60 -35.44 73.07 1.52
N THR A 61 -36.56 73.02 2.25
CA THR A 61 -37.03 71.76 2.87
C THR A 61 -37.33 70.71 1.81
N ILE A 62 -37.99 71.08 0.70
CA ILE A 62 -38.20 70.18 -0.44
C ILE A 62 -36.87 69.69 -1.02
N ARG A 63 -35.86 70.54 -1.20
CA ARG A 63 -34.55 70.11 -1.72
C ARG A 63 -33.84 69.13 -0.79
N VAL A 64 -33.92 69.32 0.52
CA VAL A 64 -33.33 68.40 1.51
C VAL A 64 -34.05 67.05 1.51
N ILE A 65 -35.38 67.05 1.43
CA ILE A 65 -36.18 65.83 1.33
C ILE A 65 -35.85 65.07 0.03
N VAL A 66 -35.77 65.78 -1.10
CA VAL A 66 -35.38 65.19 -2.39
C VAL A 66 -33.96 64.63 -2.33
N ALA A 67 -33.00 65.35 -1.73
CA ALA A 67 -31.63 64.85 -1.57
C ALA A 67 -31.57 63.59 -0.68
N LEU A 68 -32.29 63.58 0.45
CA LEU A 68 -32.38 62.40 1.33
C LEU A 68 -32.99 61.20 0.60
N ALA A 69 -34.07 61.43 -0.14
CA ALA A 69 -34.71 60.40 -0.96
C ALA A 69 -33.75 59.85 -2.02
N CYS A 70 -32.98 60.71 -2.70
CA CYS A 70 -31.95 60.28 -3.65
C CYS A 70 -30.85 59.45 -2.97
N VAL A 71 -30.40 59.81 -1.76
CA VAL A 71 -29.40 59.03 -1.01
C VAL A 71 -29.95 57.66 -0.62
N VAL A 72 -31.18 57.57 -0.11
CA VAL A 72 -31.82 56.29 0.23
C VAL A 72 -31.98 55.42 -1.01
N LEU A 73 -32.39 56.02 -2.14
CA LEU A 73 -32.55 55.31 -3.41
C LEU A 73 -31.20 54.81 -3.94
N LEU A 74 -30.13 55.60 -3.77
CA LEU A 74 -28.76 55.19 -4.11
C LEU A 74 -28.30 54.03 -3.23
N ILE A 75 -28.51 54.10 -1.91
CA ILE A 75 -28.21 52.99 -0.99
C ILE A 75 -29.05 51.75 -1.31
N ALA A 76 -30.32 51.93 -1.70
CA ALA A 76 -31.21 50.82 -2.05
C ALA A 76 -30.75 50.10 -3.32
N VAL A 77 -30.29 50.85 -4.33
CA VAL A 77 -29.83 50.31 -5.61
C VAL A 77 -28.43 49.71 -5.53
N PHE A 78 -27.50 50.38 -4.82
CA PHE A 78 -26.10 49.95 -4.75
C PHE A 78 -25.78 49.07 -3.54
N GLY A 79 -26.57 49.13 -2.47
CA GLY A 79 -26.42 48.32 -1.28
C GLY A 79 -26.72 46.85 -1.59
N ARG A 80 -25.76 45.97 -1.31
CA ARG A 80 -25.88 44.52 -1.53
C ARG A 80 -25.98 43.81 -0.18
N LEU A 81 -26.99 42.97 -0.03
CA LEU A 81 -27.20 42.06 1.09
C LEU A 81 -26.80 40.64 0.65
N ASP A 82 -26.05 39.94 1.51
CA ASP A 82 -25.72 38.53 1.29
C ASP A 82 -26.96 37.67 1.62
N ILE A 83 -27.33 36.75 0.73
CA ILE A 83 -28.35 35.73 0.99
C ILE A 83 -27.63 34.53 1.60
N VAL A 84 -28.15 34.05 2.73
CA VAL A 84 -27.60 32.90 3.44
C VAL A 84 -28.63 31.79 3.55
N ALA A 85 -28.20 30.56 3.28
CA ALA A 85 -28.95 29.36 3.63
C ALA A 85 -28.42 28.84 4.97
N THR A 86 -29.31 28.70 5.94
CA THR A 86 -28.96 28.23 7.29
C THR A 86 -29.21 26.74 7.39
N ALA A 87 -28.16 25.98 7.71
CA ALA A 87 -28.20 24.54 7.83
C ALA A 87 -27.66 24.10 9.20
N LYS A 88 -28.39 23.24 9.89
CA LYS A 88 -27.92 22.63 11.15
C LYS A 88 -27.06 21.41 10.83
N GLY A 89 -26.02 21.20 11.61
CA GLY A 89 -25.04 20.17 11.36
C GLY A 89 -24.24 19.78 12.58
N LYS A 90 -23.24 18.93 12.34
CA LYS A 90 -22.28 18.48 13.35
C LYS A 90 -20.86 18.49 12.81
N LEU A 91 -19.88 18.62 13.70
CA LEU A 91 -18.48 18.47 13.35
C LEU A 91 -18.13 16.99 13.17
N ILE A 92 -17.50 16.66 12.04
CA ILE A 92 -16.96 15.35 11.72
C ILE A 92 -15.45 15.48 11.51
N PRO A 93 -14.65 14.43 11.78
CA PRO A 93 -13.24 14.45 11.41
C PRO A 93 -13.15 14.49 9.88
N GLY A 94 -12.28 15.35 9.33
CA GLY A 94 -12.14 15.48 7.87
C GLY A 94 -11.68 14.17 7.21
N ALA A 95 -10.83 13.42 7.91
CA ALA A 95 -10.54 12.02 7.59
C ALA A 95 -11.56 11.10 8.27
N ARG A 96 -12.05 10.10 7.52
CA ARG A 96 -12.94 9.07 8.08
C ARG A 96 -12.25 8.38 9.26
N VAL A 97 -13.03 8.12 10.31
CA VAL A 97 -12.63 7.34 11.47
C VAL A 97 -12.04 6.01 11.05
N LYS A 98 -10.92 5.60 11.67
CA LYS A 98 -10.22 4.36 11.36
C LYS A 98 -10.63 3.29 12.36
N VAL A 99 -11.37 2.29 11.89
CA VAL A 99 -11.76 1.14 12.71
C VAL A 99 -10.57 0.19 12.81
N ILE A 100 -10.20 -0.17 14.04
CA ILE A 100 -9.11 -1.10 14.33
C ILE A 100 -9.70 -2.48 14.63
N GLN A 101 -9.29 -3.45 13.83
CA GLN A 101 -9.77 -4.82 13.88
C GLN A 101 -8.57 -5.78 13.84
N PRO A 102 -8.64 -6.93 14.51
CA PRO A 102 -7.56 -7.90 14.46
C PRO A 102 -7.64 -8.67 13.14
N ALA A 103 -6.48 -8.91 12.53
CA ALA A 103 -6.37 -9.71 11.31
C ALA A 103 -6.47 -11.22 11.58
N ILE A 104 -6.22 -11.63 12.84
CA ILE A 104 -6.21 -13.02 13.30
C ILE A 104 -6.87 -13.12 14.68
N THR A 105 -7.50 -14.26 14.95
CA THR A 105 -8.08 -14.56 16.26
C THR A 105 -6.96 -14.73 17.29
N GLY A 106 -7.15 -14.18 18.48
CA GLY A 106 -6.16 -14.29 19.55
C GLY A 106 -6.70 -13.91 20.92
N VAL A 107 -5.92 -14.20 21.95
CA VAL A 107 -6.24 -13.86 23.35
C VAL A 107 -5.57 -12.54 23.69
N VAL A 108 -6.31 -11.62 24.31
CA VAL A 108 -5.80 -10.30 24.71
C VAL A 108 -4.83 -10.48 25.87
N ARG A 109 -3.55 -10.17 25.63
CA ARG A 109 -2.49 -10.25 26.64
C ARG A 109 -2.28 -8.91 27.34
N GLN A 110 -2.34 -7.82 26.58
CA GLN A 110 -2.15 -6.47 27.11
C GLN A 110 -2.93 -5.44 26.31
N ILE A 111 -3.56 -4.50 27.02
CA ILE A 111 -4.22 -3.34 26.45
C ILE A 111 -3.35 -2.12 26.80
N LEU A 112 -2.84 -1.41 25.78
CA LEU A 112 -1.85 -0.33 25.95
C LEU A 112 -2.47 1.07 25.90
N VAL A 113 -3.77 1.14 25.62
CA VAL A 113 -4.52 2.38 25.47
C VAL A 113 -5.83 2.37 26.24
N HIS A 114 -6.34 3.54 26.56
CA HIS A 114 -7.66 3.74 27.15
C HIS A 114 -8.52 4.67 26.27
N ASP A 115 -9.83 4.64 26.46
CA ASP A 115 -10.74 5.57 25.78
C ASP A 115 -10.37 7.03 26.07
N GLY A 116 -10.44 7.87 25.04
CA GLY A 116 -10.05 9.28 25.08
C GLY A 116 -8.54 9.53 25.05
N GLN A 117 -7.70 8.49 24.98
CA GLN A 117 -6.25 8.67 24.88
C GLN A 117 -5.82 9.11 23.49
N ARG A 118 -4.93 10.12 23.44
CA ARG A 118 -4.25 10.52 22.20
C ARG A 118 -3.09 9.58 21.87
N VAL A 119 -3.03 9.13 20.62
CA VAL A 119 -2.03 8.20 20.09
C VAL A 119 -1.37 8.76 18.83
N THR A 120 -0.11 8.42 18.61
CA THR A 120 0.62 8.74 17.38
C THR A 120 0.50 7.58 16.38
N ALA A 121 0.73 7.87 15.09
CA ALA A 121 0.85 6.81 14.09
C ALA A 121 1.98 5.83 14.47
N GLY A 122 1.75 4.53 14.29
CA GLY A 122 2.68 3.46 14.64
C GLY A 122 2.74 3.10 16.14
N ARG A 123 1.95 3.74 17.01
CA ARG A 123 1.87 3.35 18.42
C ARG A 123 1.12 2.03 18.59
N ALA A 124 1.67 1.11 19.39
CA ALA A 124 1.00 -0.13 19.75
C ALA A 124 -0.22 0.16 20.65
N LEU A 125 -1.36 -0.44 20.30
CA LEU A 125 -2.65 -0.24 20.94
C LEU A 125 -3.05 -1.43 21.80
N LEU A 126 -2.88 -2.63 21.25
CA LEU A 126 -3.31 -3.88 21.86
C LEU A 126 -2.34 -4.99 21.44
N VAL A 127 -1.97 -5.84 22.41
CA VAL A 127 -1.09 -6.97 22.21
C VAL A 127 -1.87 -8.24 22.51
N LEU A 128 -1.96 -9.11 21.51
CA LEU A 128 -2.49 -10.46 21.63
C LEU A 128 -1.38 -11.43 22.04
N ASP A 129 -1.76 -12.60 22.55
CA ASP A 129 -0.80 -13.62 22.97
C ASP A 129 -0.02 -14.21 21.79
N ALA A 130 1.26 -13.86 21.71
CA ALA A 130 2.21 -14.28 20.68
C ALA A 130 2.97 -15.55 21.01
N THR A 131 2.69 -16.22 22.13
CA THR A 131 3.49 -17.37 22.60
C THR A 131 3.54 -18.50 21.57
N GLN A 132 2.41 -18.86 20.95
CA GLN A 132 2.38 -19.91 19.92
C GLN A 132 3.09 -19.48 18.64
N ALA A 133 2.82 -18.26 18.15
CA ALA A 133 3.45 -17.75 16.93
C ALA A 133 4.97 -17.59 17.06
N ALA A 134 5.45 -17.19 18.24
CA ALA A 134 6.87 -17.10 18.55
C ALA A 134 7.53 -18.49 18.61
N ALA A 135 6.89 -19.46 19.25
CA ALA A 135 7.38 -20.84 19.29
C ALA A 135 7.44 -21.47 17.88
N ASP A 136 6.45 -21.19 17.03
CA ASP A 136 6.44 -21.63 15.63
C ASP A 136 7.58 -20.98 14.82
N SER A 137 7.84 -19.68 15.04
CA SER A 137 8.96 -18.96 14.40
C SER A 137 10.31 -19.53 14.83
N ASP A 138 10.52 -19.72 16.14
CA ASP A 138 11.77 -20.28 16.67
C ASP A 138 12.02 -21.70 16.16
N LYS A 139 10.96 -22.53 16.08
CA LYS A 139 11.02 -23.88 15.51
C LYS A 139 11.42 -23.84 14.03
N ALA A 140 10.75 -23.02 13.22
CA ALA A 140 11.02 -22.90 11.79
C ALA A 140 12.44 -22.36 11.54
N ARG A 141 12.88 -21.37 12.33
CA ARG A 141 14.25 -20.84 12.30
C ARG A 141 15.28 -21.91 12.62
N SER A 142 15.08 -22.69 13.69
CA SER A 142 15.98 -23.78 14.05
C SER A 142 16.06 -24.82 12.93
N ALA A 143 14.92 -25.24 12.38
CA ALA A 143 14.86 -26.22 11.30
C ALA A 143 15.51 -25.72 10.00
N LYS A 144 15.33 -24.43 9.67
CA LYS A 144 16.01 -23.76 8.56
C LYS A 144 17.53 -23.77 8.72
N ILE A 145 18.03 -23.48 9.92
CA ILE A 145 19.48 -23.52 10.21
C ILE A 145 20.02 -24.95 10.05
N ASP A 146 19.29 -25.95 10.54
CA ASP A 146 19.68 -27.36 10.42
C ASP A 146 19.71 -27.81 8.94
N ALA A 147 18.73 -27.39 8.15
CA ALA A 147 18.71 -27.63 6.70
C ALA A 147 19.85 -26.88 5.97
N ALA A 148 20.16 -25.65 6.38
CA ALA A 148 21.29 -24.89 5.84
C ALA A 148 22.63 -25.61 6.08
N LEU A 149 22.86 -26.09 7.32
CA LEU A 149 24.04 -26.88 7.67
C LEU A 149 24.10 -28.19 6.88
N ALA A 150 22.98 -28.89 6.70
CA ALA A 150 22.92 -30.10 5.90
C ALA A 150 23.28 -29.83 4.42
N SER A 151 22.79 -28.73 3.85
CA SER A 151 23.11 -28.31 2.48
C SER A 151 24.60 -27.95 2.33
N ALA A 152 25.14 -27.20 3.30
CA ALA A 152 26.54 -26.79 3.33
C ALA A 152 27.46 -28.00 3.45
N ARG A 153 27.09 -28.98 4.27
CA ARG A 153 27.79 -30.27 4.41
C ARG A 153 27.81 -31.05 3.09
N ALA A 154 26.66 -31.22 2.45
CA ALA A 154 26.58 -31.97 1.18
C ALA A 154 27.44 -31.30 0.09
N ARG A 155 27.43 -29.96 0.01
CA ARG A 155 28.32 -29.20 -0.88
C ARG A 155 29.79 -29.40 -0.53
N ALA A 156 30.15 -29.34 0.75
CA ALA A 156 31.53 -29.55 1.20
C ALA A 156 32.02 -30.97 0.84
N LEU A 157 31.18 -31.98 0.98
CA LEU A 157 31.50 -33.37 0.60
C LEU A 157 31.66 -33.56 -0.91
N LEU A 158 30.82 -32.90 -1.72
CA LEU A 158 30.99 -32.88 -3.18
C LEU A 158 32.30 -32.21 -3.61
N THR A 159 32.66 -31.09 -2.96
CA THR A 159 33.94 -30.41 -3.20
C THR A 159 35.13 -31.28 -2.77
N ALA A 160 35.04 -31.90 -1.58
CA ALA A 160 36.05 -32.81 -1.04
C ALA A 160 36.29 -33.99 -1.98
N GLN A 161 35.22 -34.57 -2.54
CA GLN A 161 35.31 -35.63 -3.53
C GLN A 161 36.08 -35.20 -4.79
N GLN A 162 35.87 -33.97 -5.27
CA GLN A 162 36.51 -33.45 -6.47
C GLN A 162 37.99 -33.08 -6.25
N THR A 163 38.30 -32.49 -5.10
CA THR A 163 39.65 -31.98 -4.79
C THR A 163 40.53 -33.00 -4.05
N GLY A 164 39.94 -34.06 -3.50
CA GLY A 164 40.62 -35.02 -2.64
C GLY A 164 40.99 -34.47 -1.25
N SER A 165 40.52 -33.27 -0.89
CA SER A 165 40.82 -32.63 0.39
C SER A 165 39.70 -32.84 1.41
N ALA A 166 40.01 -32.71 2.71
CA ALA A 166 39.01 -32.83 3.76
C ALA A 166 37.88 -31.79 3.58
N PRO A 167 36.61 -32.15 3.85
CA PRO A 167 35.49 -31.23 3.73
C PRO A 167 35.59 -30.11 4.77
N VAL A 168 35.35 -28.87 4.34
CA VAL A 168 35.29 -27.71 5.23
C VAL A 168 33.91 -27.07 5.08
N ILE A 169 33.14 -27.06 6.18
CA ILE A 169 31.82 -26.45 6.20
C ILE A 169 31.95 -24.95 6.49
N PRO A 170 31.36 -24.07 5.66
CA PRO A 170 31.32 -22.64 5.95
C PRO A 170 30.48 -22.34 7.20
N THR A 171 30.82 -21.25 7.90
CA THR A 171 30.03 -20.79 9.04
C THR A 171 28.64 -20.34 8.57
N ILE A 172 27.60 -20.85 9.23
CA ILE A 172 26.21 -20.48 8.95
C ILE A 172 25.74 -19.50 10.03
N GLU A 173 25.16 -18.38 9.60
CA GLU A 173 24.61 -17.35 10.48
C GLU A 173 23.47 -17.94 11.34
N GLY A 174 23.50 -17.67 12.65
CA GLY A 174 22.50 -18.17 13.60
C GLY A 174 22.72 -19.62 14.08
N ALA A 175 23.63 -20.38 13.47
CA ALA A 175 24.02 -21.69 14.00
C ALA A 175 24.89 -21.56 15.25
N SER A 176 24.61 -22.37 16.28
CA SER A 176 25.48 -22.45 17.45
C SER A 176 26.83 -23.09 17.08
N SER A 177 27.87 -22.78 17.87
CA SER A 177 29.20 -23.38 17.74
C SER A 177 29.15 -24.90 17.77
N ASP A 178 28.28 -25.46 18.62
CA ASP A 178 28.12 -26.90 18.80
C ASP A 178 27.55 -27.54 17.54
N LYS A 179 26.48 -26.96 16.96
CA LYS A 179 25.89 -27.43 15.70
C LYS A 179 26.88 -27.37 14.53
N GLN A 180 27.68 -26.30 14.45
CA GLN A 180 28.73 -26.18 13.42
C GLN A 180 29.80 -27.26 13.59
N THR A 181 30.25 -27.49 14.82
CA THR A 181 31.27 -28.50 15.14
C THR A 181 30.77 -29.92 14.89
N ASP A 182 29.51 -30.21 15.23
CA ASP A 182 28.85 -31.48 14.95
C ASP A 182 28.71 -31.72 13.44
N ALA A 183 28.29 -30.69 12.69
CA ALA A 183 28.19 -30.77 11.24
C ALA A 183 29.56 -31.07 10.59
N GLN A 184 30.62 -30.40 11.06
CA GLN A 184 31.99 -30.60 10.58
C GLN A 184 32.48 -32.02 10.89
N ARG A 185 32.33 -32.48 12.14
CA ARG A 185 32.70 -33.86 12.54
C ARG A 185 31.96 -34.92 11.73
N PHE A 186 30.67 -34.69 11.47
CA PHE A 186 29.87 -35.60 10.65
C PHE A 186 30.36 -35.65 9.20
N ALA A 187 30.70 -34.49 8.61
CA ALA A 187 31.26 -34.43 7.26
C ALA A 187 32.61 -35.16 7.17
N GLU A 188 33.51 -34.92 8.13
CA GLU A 188 34.80 -35.62 8.19
C GLU A 188 34.62 -37.13 8.32
N GLY A 189 33.69 -37.59 9.15
CA GLY A 189 33.38 -39.01 9.31
C GLY A 189 32.92 -39.66 7.99
N LEU A 190 31.95 -39.06 7.31
CA LEU A 190 31.46 -39.55 6.02
C LEU A 190 32.54 -39.55 4.94
N TYR A 191 33.36 -38.49 4.88
CA TYR A 191 34.42 -38.41 3.90
C TYR A 191 35.53 -39.44 4.15
N ARG A 192 35.89 -39.69 5.42
CA ARG A 192 36.86 -40.74 5.77
C ARG A 192 36.35 -42.12 5.37
N GLU A 193 35.09 -42.43 5.64
CA GLU A 193 34.49 -43.70 5.20
C GLU A 193 34.56 -43.88 3.67
N TYR A 194 34.23 -42.83 2.91
CA TYR A 194 34.37 -42.84 1.45
C TYR A 194 35.82 -43.02 1.00
N ALA A 195 36.75 -42.28 1.62
CA ALA A 195 38.18 -42.35 1.30
C ALA A 195 38.77 -43.74 1.58
N ASP A 196 38.38 -44.38 2.68
CA ASP A 196 38.82 -45.72 3.06
C ASP A 196 38.30 -46.78 2.07
N LYS A 197 37.01 -46.69 1.68
CA LYS A 197 36.42 -47.57 0.64
C LYS A 197 37.14 -47.41 -0.69
N LEU A 198 37.40 -46.16 -1.10
CA LEU A 198 38.11 -45.88 -2.35
C LEU A 198 39.57 -46.36 -2.31
N ALA A 199 40.25 -46.18 -1.17
CA ALA A 199 41.61 -46.66 -0.97
C ALA A 199 41.69 -48.20 -1.03
N GLY A 200 40.75 -48.90 -0.39
CA GLY A 200 40.65 -50.36 -0.46
C GLY A 200 40.43 -50.85 -1.89
N ALA A 201 39.49 -50.24 -2.63
CA ALA A 201 39.24 -50.61 -4.03
C ALA A 201 40.46 -50.35 -4.95
N LYS A 202 41.21 -49.27 -4.71
CA LYS A 202 42.47 -48.99 -5.41
C LYS A 202 43.60 -49.97 -5.05
N ALA A 203 43.68 -50.39 -3.80
CA ALA A 203 44.67 -51.38 -3.37
C ALA A 203 44.43 -52.75 -4.04
N GLU A 204 43.16 -53.17 -4.15
CA GLU A 204 42.78 -54.38 -4.87
C GLU A 204 43.09 -54.29 -6.37
N LEU A 205 42.89 -53.12 -6.99
CA LEU A 205 43.30 -52.88 -8.37
C LEU A 205 44.82 -53.05 -8.56
N LEU A 206 45.62 -52.46 -7.67
CA LEU A 206 47.09 -52.57 -7.72
C LEU A 206 47.55 -54.02 -7.53
N LYS A 207 46.89 -54.77 -6.64
CA LYS A 207 47.17 -56.20 -6.42
C LYS A 207 46.93 -57.00 -7.70
N ARG A 208 45.78 -56.85 -8.35
CA ARG A 208 45.45 -57.53 -9.61
C ARG A 208 46.40 -57.15 -10.74
N GLN A 209 46.81 -55.88 -10.81
CA GLN A 209 47.82 -55.43 -11.78
C GLN A 209 49.19 -56.09 -11.55
N ALA A 210 49.60 -56.25 -10.29
CA ALA A 210 50.83 -56.95 -9.94
C ALA A 210 50.76 -58.46 -10.25
N GLU A 211 49.62 -59.09 -9.98
CA GLU A 211 49.35 -60.50 -10.33
C GLU A 211 49.43 -60.70 -11.85
N LEU A 212 48.75 -59.85 -12.64
CA LEU A 212 48.85 -59.87 -14.10
C LEU A 212 50.29 -59.70 -14.57
N GLY A 213 51.04 -58.75 -13.99
CA GLY A 213 52.45 -58.55 -14.33
C GLY A 213 53.30 -59.80 -14.10
N THR A 214 53.03 -60.55 -13.02
CA THR A 214 53.71 -61.81 -12.70
C THR A 214 53.33 -62.91 -13.69
N THR A 215 52.04 -63.07 -13.99
CA THR A 215 51.56 -64.05 -14.99
C THR A 215 52.13 -63.77 -16.38
N LEU A 216 52.21 -62.49 -16.78
CA LEU A 216 52.80 -62.10 -18.06
C LEU A 216 54.30 -62.45 -18.16
N GLN A 217 55.04 -62.42 -17.05
CA GLN A 217 56.43 -62.87 -17.02
C GLN A 217 56.54 -64.38 -17.25
N GLU A 218 55.64 -65.18 -16.66
CA GLU A 218 55.61 -66.63 -16.87
C GLU A 218 55.19 -66.97 -18.32
N VAL A 219 54.21 -66.26 -18.88
CA VAL A 219 53.84 -66.35 -20.31
C VAL A 219 55.04 -65.99 -21.20
N ALA A 220 55.79 -64.93 -20.88
CA ALA A 220 56.97 -64.53 -21.66
C ALA A 220 58.07 -65.61 -21.63
N LYS A 221 58.27 -66.27 -20.47
CA LYS A 221 59.20 -67.39 -20.35
C LYS A 221 58.73 -68.59 -21.17
N LEU A 222 57.47 -69.01 -21.03
CA LEU A 222 56.91 -70.18 -21.72
C LEU A 222 56.81 -69.98 -23.23
N SER A 223 56.47 -68.77 -23.69
CA SER A 223 56.44 -68.43 -25.12
C SER A 223 57.83 -68.47 -25.77
N ALA A 224 58.90 -68.28 -24.98
CA ALA A 224 60.28 -68.47 -25.44
C ALA A 224 60.73 -69.94 -25.41
N THR A 225 60.29 -70.74 -24.42
CA THR A 225 60.77 -72.12 -24.24
C THR A 225 59.94 -73.18 -24.97
N ALA A 226 58.61 -73.04 -25.04
CA ALA A 226 57.72 -74.04 -25.65
C ALA A 226 58.04 -74.30 -27.14
N PRO A 227 58.33 -73.28 -27.98
CA PRO A 227 58.75 -73.53 -29.36
C PRO A 227 60.08 -74.28 -29.47
N LEU A 228 60.99 -74.09 -28.51
CA LEU A 228 62.26 -74.82 -28.46
C LEU A 228 62.04 -76.29 -28.10
N ALA A 229 61.20 -76.57 -27.09
CA ALA A 229 60.83 -77.93 -26.72
C ALA A 229 60.10 -78.66 -27.85
N ARG A 230 59.18 -77.97 -28.55
CA ARG A 230 58.51 -78.50 -29.74
C ARG A 230 59.49 -78.82 -30.87
N LYS A 231 60.47 -77.94 -31.11
CA LYS A 231 61.51 -78.19 -32.11
C LYS A 231 62.36 -79.41 -31.73
N GLU A 232 62.78 -79.52 -30.47
CA GLU A 232 63.53 -80.67 -29.96
C GLU A 232 62.74 -81.99 -30.15
N ALA A 233 61.44 -82.01 -29.81
CA ALA A 233 60.59 -83.17 -30.03
C ALA A 233 60.49 -83.56 -31.53
N ASN A 234 60.37 -82.56 -32.42
CA ASN A 234 60.36 -82.79 -33.87
C ASN A 234 61.69 -83.33 -34.41
N ASP A 235 62.82 -82.83 -33.90
CA ASP A 235 64.15 -83.32 -34.26
C ASP A 235 64.34 -84.78 -33.81
N TYR A 236 63.94 -85.11 -32.58
CA TYR A 236 63.93 -86.49 -32.06
C TYR A 236 63.00 -87.41 -32.86
N LYS A 237 61.84 -86.92 -33.30
CA LYS A 237 60.93 -87.66 -34.17
C LYS A 237 61.59 -88.04 -35.49
N ALA A 238 62.31 -87.12 -36.12
CA ALA A 238 63.04 -87.37 -37.36
C ALA A 238 64.15 -88.42 -37.15
N LEU A 239 64.87 -88.37 -36.04
CA LEU A 239 65.90 -89.34 -35.68
C LEU A 239 65.32 -90.73 -35.36
N ALA A 240 64.14 -90.80 -34.73
CA ALA A 240 63.46 -92.05 -34.41
C ALA A 240 63.01 -92.80 -35.67
N VAL A 241 62.56 -92.08 -36.72
CA VAL A 241 62.22 -92.66 -38.03
C VAL A 241 63.44 -93.35 -38.67
N GLY A 242 64.64 -92.81 -38.47
CA GLY A 242 65.90 -93.40 -38.92
C GLY A 242 66.47 -94.49 -38.00
N SER A 243 65.76 -94.88 -36.93
CA SER A 243 66.24 -95.81 -35.89
C SER A 243 67.51 -95.36 -35.15
N TYR A 244 67.80 -94.05 -35.10
CA TYR A 244 68.99 -93.50 -34.42
C TYR A 244 68.76 -93.21 -32.93
N VAL A 245 67.51 -93.12 -32.49
CA VAL A 245 67.10 -92.93 -31.08
C VAL A 245 65.93 -93.85 -30.75
N ALA A 246 65.74 -94.17 -29.47
CA ALA A 246 64.62 -95.00 -29.06
C ALA A 246 63.29 -94.25 -29.19
N GLN A 247 62.22 -94.97 -29.58
CA GLN A 247 60.87 -94.40 -29.66
C GLN A 247 60.41 -93.79 -28.32
N HIS A 248 60.88 -94.34 -27.20
CA HIS A 248 60.58 -93.84 -25.87
C HIS A 248 61.14 -92.43 -25.64
N ASP A 249 62.38 -92.18 -26.07
CA ASP A 249 63.05 -90.88 -25.92
C ASP A 249 62.30 -89.78 -26.68
N TYR A 250 61.81 -90.09 -27.89
CA TYR A 250 60.93 -89.18 -28.64
C TYR A 250 59.63 -88.89 -27.89
N LEU A 251 58.95 -89.92 -27.37
CA LEU A 251 57.68 -89.74 -26.66
C LEU A 251 57.84 -88.92 -25.39
N GLU A 252 58.97 -89.04 -24.70
CA GLU A 252 59.29 -88.20 -23.55
C GLU A 252 59.43 -86.73 -23.94
N LYS A 253 60.16 -86.43 -25.03
CA LYS A 253 60.31 -85.06 -25.56
C LYS A 253 59.00 -84.49 -26.09
N GLU A 254 58.19 -85.30 -26.79
CA GLU A 254 56.86 -84.91 -27.26
C GLU A 254 55.93 -84.58 -26.10
N ARG A 255 55.95 -85.38 -25.02
CA ARG A 255 55.20 -85.08 -23.80
C ARG A 255 55.64 -83.76 -23.18
N THR A 256 56.95 -83.51 -23.04
CA THR A 256 57.45 -82.24 -22.49
C THR A 256 57.06 -81.04 -23.36
N ALA A 257 57.10 -81.17 -24.69
CA ALA A 257 56.64 -80.11 -25.59
C ALA A 257 55.15 -79.81 -25.41
N LEU A 258 54.31 -80.85 -25.37
CA LEU A 258 52.88 -80.70 -25.13
C LEU A 258 52.57 -80.11 -23.75
N GLU A 259 53.27 -80.52 -22.70
CA GLU A 259 53.13 -79.95 -21.35
C GLU A 259 53.41 -78.45 -21.34
N GLN A 260 54.51 -78.00 -21.98
CA GLN A 260 54.84 -76.57 -22.04
C GLN A 260 53.87 -75.76 -22.90
N GLU A 261 53.37 -76.32 -24.01
CA GLU A 261 52.36 -75.66 -24.84
C GLU A 261 51.01 -75.52 -24.13
N HIS A 262 50.57 -76.57 -23.42
CA HIS A 262 49.36 -76.52 -22.62
C HIS A 262 49.50 -75.56 -21.44
N GLU A 263 50.65 -75.53 -20.77
CA GLU A 263 50.94 -74.57 -19.70
C GLU A 263 50.93 -73.14 -20.24
N LEU A 264 51.55 -72.88 -21.41
CA LEU A 264 51.50 -71.56 -22.06
C LEU A 264 50.06 -71.12 -22.32
N ALA A 265 49.25 -71.99 -22.94
CA ALA A 265 47.84 -71.68 -23.24
C ALA A 265 47.02 -71.45 -21.97
N ALA A 266 47.29 -72.18 -20.89
CA ALA A 266 46.64 -71.99 -19.59
C ALA A 266 47.02 -70.64 -18.98
N GLN A 267 48.30 -70.27 -18.99
CA GLN A 267 48.77 -68.98 -18.45
C GLN A 267 48.29 -67.79 -19.30
N GLU A 268 48.19 -67.93 -20.62
CA GLU A 268 47.59 -66.92 -21.49
C GLU A 268 46.11 -66.69 -21.17
N SER A 269 45.37 -67.78 -20.96
CA SER A 269 43.96 -67.72 -20.56
C SER A 269 43.79 -67.05 -19.20
N HIS A 270 44.65 -67.37 -18.23
CA HIS A 270 44.64 -66.75 -16.91
C HIS A 270 45.01 -65.27 -16.96
N ALA A 271 45.99 -64.88 -17.79
CA ALA A 271 46.32 -63.48 -18.02
C ALA A 271 45.14 -62.69 -18.61
N GLN A 272 44.34 -63.30 -19.48
CA GLN A 272 43.14 -62.67 -20.01
C GLN A 272 42.06 -62.49 -18.93
N GLU A 273 41.82 -63.50 -18.10
CA GLU A 273 40.90 -63.42 -16.95
C GLU A 273 41.31 -62.29 -15.99
N LEU A 274 42.60 -62.15 -15.69
CA LEU A 274 43.11 -61.07 -14.83
C LEU A 274 42.91 -59.68 -15.46
N LYS A 275 43.08 -59.54 -16.79
CA LYS A 275 42.79 -58.29 -17.50
C LYS A 275 41.32 -57.91 -17.38
N ASP A 276 40.42 -58.87 -17.58
CA ASP A 276 38.98 -58.63 -17.46
C ASP A 276 38.61 -58.25 -16.02
N GLY A 277 39.22 -58.91 -15.04
CA GLY A 277 39.08 -58.55 -13.62
C GLY A 277 39.63 -57.16 -13.26
N ILE A 278 40.65 -56.66 -13.95
CA ILE A 278 41.14 -55.27 -13.78
C ILE A 278 40.09 -54.27 -14.29
N VAL A 279 39.46 -54.54 -15.44
CA VAL A 279 38.38 -53.68 -15.99
C VAL A 279 37.15 -53.68 -15.07
N GLU A 280 36.79 -54.85 -14.53
CA GLU A 280 35.73 -54.96 -13.53
C GLU A 280 36.06 -54.12 -12.28
N GLN A 281 37.28 -54.25 -11.74
CA GLN A 281 37.69 -53.50 -10.56
C GLN A 281 37.75 -51.98 -10.80
N GLN A 282 38.12 -51.53 -12.01
CA GLN A 282 38.03 -50.12 -12.39
C GLN A 282 36.57 -49.63 -12.36
N SER A 283 35.64 -50.44 -12.87
CA SER A 283 34.20 -50.15 -12.81
C SER A 283 33.68 -50.06 -11.36
N VAL A 284 34.21 -50.87 -10.45
CA VAL A 284 33.91 -50.78 -9.00
C VAL A 284 34.38 -49.45 -8.40
N ILE A 285 35.57 -48.96 -8.77
CA ILE A 285 36.09 -47.66 -8.32
C ILE A 285 35.20 -46.51 -8.84
N GLU A 286 34.83 -46.54 -10.11
CA GLU A 286 33.98 -45.52 -10.73
C GLU A 286 32.56 -45.52 -10.16
N SER A 287 31.97 -46.70 -9.94
CA SER A 287 30.64 -46.84 -9.34
C SER A 287 30.62 -46.39 -7.89
N THR A 288 31.66 -46.68 -7.09
CA THR A 288 31.82 -46.18 -5.71
C THR A 288 31.84 -44.65 -5.69
N THR A 289 32.60 -44.05 -6.59
CA THR A 289 32.69 -42.59 -6.76
C THR A 289 31.33 -42.00 -7.18
N SER A 290 30.68 -42.61 -8.15
CA SER A 290 29.39 -42.16 -8.69
C SER A 290 28.25 -42.32 -7.67
N GLN A 291 28.25 -43.40 -6.90
CA GLN A 291 27.29 -43.64 -5.83
C GLN A 291 27.40 -42.59 -4.73
N PHE A 292 28.62 -42.34 -4.23
CA PHE A 292 28.84 -41.29 -3.23
C PHE A 292 28.36 -39.93 -3.75
N ARG A 293 28.71 -39.58 -4.99
CA ARG A 293 28.26 -38.33 -5.62
C ARG A 293 26.73 -38.23 -5.68
N ARG A 294 26.05 -39.29 -6.10
CA ARG A 294 24.58 -39.35 -6.18
C ARG A 294 23.95 -39.15 -4.80
N GLU A 295 24.45 -39.84 -3.78
CA GLU A 295 23.96 -39.72 -2.40
C GLU A 295 24.13 -38.29 -1.87
N GLN A 296 25.26 -37.62 -2.14
CA GLN A 296 25.46 -36.24 -1.73
C GLN A 296 24.59 -35.25 -2.52
N LEU A 297 24.31 -35.50 -3.80
CA LEU A 297 23.39 -34.69 -4.61
C LEU A 297 21.94 -34.83 -4.12
N ASP A 298 21.49 -36.04 -3.80
CA ASP A 298 20.16 -36.29 -3.21
C ASP A 298 20.03 -35.63 -1.82
N ALA A 299 21.06 -35.75 -0.98
CA ALA A 299 21.10 -35.07 0.31
C ALA A 299 21.07 -33.54 0.16
N LEU A 300 21.76 -32.99 -0.85
CA LEU A 300 21.73 -31.56 -1.16
C LEU A 300 20.35 -31.08 -1.62
N ASP A 301 19.70 -31.82 -2.52
CA ASP A 301 18.36 -31.49 -3.01
C ASP A 301 17.35 -31.47 -1.85
N LYS A 302 17.31 -32.53 -1.05
CA LYS A 302 16.45 -32.63 0.14
C LYS A 302 16.72 -31.51 1.14
N ALA A 303 17.99 -31.21 1.43
CA ALA A 303 18.34 -30.14 2.36
C ALA A 303 17.95 -28.75 1.82
N THR A 304 18.06 -28.54 0.50
CA THR A 304 17.65 -27.28 -0.14
C THR A 304 16.13 -27.11 -0.08
N GLN A 305 15.37 -28.16 -0.40
CA GLN A 305 13.90 -28.15 -0.28
C GLN A 305 13.44 -27.88 1.16
N GLN A 306 14.06 -28.55 2.14
CA GLN A 306 13.78 -28.31 3.55
C GLN A 306 14.16 -26.89 3.98
N PHE A 307 15.25 -26.34 3.47
CA PHE A 307 15.65 -24.97 3.76
C PHE A 307 14.60 -23.97 3.27
N ASP A 308 14.17 -24.08 2.01
CA ASP A 308 13.17 -23.18 1.43
C ASP A 308 11.81 -23.32 2.13
N GLN A 309 11.38 -24.54 2.42
CA GLN A 309 10.15 -24.79 3.18
C GLN A 309 10.21 -24.12 4.56
N ASN A 310 11.27 -24.35 5.33
CA ASN A 310 11.38 -23.81 6.68
C ASN A 310 11.58 -22.28 6.68
N ARG A 311 12.20 -21.71 5.64
CA ARG A 311 12.29 -20.24 5.45
C ARG A 311 10.91 -19.63 5.23
N ASP A 312 10.08 -20.28 4.42
CA ASP A 312 8.73 -19.80 4.14
C ASP A 312 7.82 -19.98 5.38
N GLU A 313 8.00 -21.07 6.14
CA GLU A 313 7.34 -21.27 7.44
C GLU A 313 7.76 -20.23 8.48
N GLU A 314 9.06 -19.90 8.58
CA GLU A 314 9.58 -18.83 9.45
C GLU A 314 8.93 -17.48 9.08
N THR A 315 8.92 -17.13 7.78
CA THR A 315 8.32 -15.89 7.29
C THR A 315 6.83 -15.80 7.62
N LYS A 316 6.11 -16.92 7.50
CA LYS A 316 4.68 -17.03 7.83
C LYS A 316 4.45 -16.88 9.33
N ALA A 317 5.27 -17.51 10.17
CA ALA A 317 5.19 -17.40 11.62
C ALA A 317 5.51 -15.98 12.10
N ASP A 318 6.58 -15.36 11.58
CA ASP A 318 6.96 -13.97 11.87
C ASP A 318 5.85 -12.99 11.47
N THR A 319 5.25 -13.18 10.30
CA THR A 319 4.13 -12.33 9.85
C THR A 319 2.94 -12.45 10.79
N ARG A 320 2.58 -13.66 11.20
CA ARG A 320 1.51 -13.88 12.19
C ARG A 320 1.85 -13.23 13.53
N GLN A 321 3.09 -13.39 14.02
CA GLN A 321 3.54 -12.78 15.26
C GLN A 321 3.43 -11.25 15.22
N ARG A 322 3.79 -10.61 14.10
CA ARG A 322 3.62 -9.16 13.92
C ARG A 322 2.16 -8.73 13.95
N LEU A 323 1.26 -9.52 13.35
CA LEU A 323 -0.19 -9.25 13.32
C LEU A 323 -0.87 -9.39 14.69
N LEU A 324 -0.22 -10.03 15.67
CA LEU A 324 -0.73 -10.12 17.05
C LEU A 324 -0.57 -8.80 17.82
N THR A 325 0.21 -7.85 17.31
CA THR A 325 0.25 -6.49 17.87
C THR A 325 -0.48 -5.54 16.93
N LEU A 326 -1.53 -4.89 17.44
CA LEU A 326 -2.31 -3.92 16.68
C LEU A 326 -1.72 -2.52 16.88
N TYR A 327 -1.49 -1.82 15.78
CA TYR A 327 -0.89 -0.49 15.75
C TYR A 327 -1.86 0.56 15.23
N SER A 328 -1.67 1.80 15.65
CA SER A 328 -2.40 2.94 15.12
C SER A 328 -1.93 3.29 13.70
N PRO A 329 -2.81 3.31 12.67
CA PRO A 329 -2.41 3.71 11.32
C PRO A 329 -2.20 5.23 11.18
N VAL A 330 -2.78 6.03 12.07
CA VAL A 330 -2.77 7.51 12.02
C VAL A 330 -2.61 8.09 13.43
N ALA A 331 -2.23 9.36 13.54
CA ALA A 331 -2.28 10.07 14.82
C ALA A 331 -3.73 10.51 15.10
N GLY A 332 -4.19 10.35 16.33
CA GLY A 332 -5.59 10.61 16.67
C GLY A 332 -5.94 10.27 18.11
N THR A 333 -7.23 10.28 18.42
CA THR A 333 -7.77 9.91 19.73
C THR A 333 -8.53 8.59 19.64
N VAL A 334 -8.27 7.68 20.59
CA VAL A 334 -8.94 6.39 20.69
C VAL A 334 -10.36 6.56 21.24
N GLN A 335 -11.34 5.93 20.61
CA GLN A 335 -12.73 5.89 21.05
C GLN A 335 -13.30 4.48 20.90
N GLN A 336 -14.39 4.20 21.62
CA GLN A 336 -15.16 2.96 21.53
C GLN A 336 -14.31 1.70 21.76
N LEU A 337 -13.38 1.73 22.72
CA LEU A 337 -12.63 0.55 23.12
C LEU A 337 -13.61 -0.52 23.64
N SER A 338 -13.79 -1.61 22.89
CA SER A 338 -14.73 -2.68 23.23
C SER A 338 -14.14 -3.77 24.12
N VAL A 339 -12.81 -3.79 24.25
CA VAL A 339 -12.07 -4.78 25.04
C VAL A 339 -11.66 -4.17 26.38
N HIS A 340 -12.16 -4.74 27.46
CA HIS A 340 -11.82 -4.31 28.83
C HIS A 340 -11.23 -5.43 29.70
N THR A 341 -11.22 -6.67 29.20
CA THR A 341 -10.79 -7.85 29.94
C THR A 341 -9.50 -8.43 29.36
N LEU A 342 -8.47 -8.51 30.20
CA LEU A 342 -7.27 -9.31 29.89
C LEU A 342 -7.66 -10.79 29.89
N GLY A 343 -7.15 -11.56 28.93
CA GLY A 343 -7.56 -12.95 28.71
C GLY A 343 -8.83 -13.11 27.87
N GLY A 344 -9.49 -12.02 27.46
CA GLY A 344 -10.61 -12.08 26.52
C GLY A 344 -10.16 -12.56 25.14
N VAL A 345 -11.03 -13.28 24.43
CA VAL A 345 -10.77 -13.73 23.06
C VAL A 345 -11.32 -12.69 22.08
N VAL A 346 -10.53 -12.31 21.09
CA VAL A 346 -10.98 -11.49 19.96
C VAL A 346 -10.95 -12.29 18.68
N THR A 347 -11.94 -12.07 17.81
CA THR A 347 -12.06 -12.75 16.51
C THR A 347 -11.74 -11.82 15.36
N THR A 348 -11.42 -12.39 14.20
CA THR A 348 -11.12 -11.62 12.99
C THR A 348 -12.26 -10.66 12.62
N ALA A 349 -11.90 -9.47 12.14
CA ALA A 349 -12.85 -8.40 11.76
C ALA A 349 -13.74 -7.87 12.90
N GLN A 350 -13.56 -8.31 14.14
CA GLN A 350 -14.22 -7.71 15.30
C GLN A 350 -13.73 -6.27 15.49
N SER A 351 -14.67 -5.31 15.61
CA SER A 351 -14.33 -3.92 15.93
C SER A 351 -13.85 -3.80 17.38
N LEU A 352 -12.57 -3.47 17.56
CA LEU A 352 -11.97 -3.34 18.89
C LEU A 352 -11.95 -1.91 19.39
N MET A 353 -11.69 -0.96 18.50
CA MET A 353 -11.68 0.47 18.79
C MET A 353 -11.69 1.29 17.50
N GLU A 354 -11.97 2.57 17.65
CA GLU A 354 -11.95 3.56 16.58
C GLU A 354 -10.88 4.62 16.86
N ILE A 355 -10.11 4.99 15.84
CA ILE A 355 -9.16 6.10 15.92
C ILE A 355 -9.71 7.26 15.11
N VAL A 356 -10.01 8.34 15.83
CA VAL A 356 -10.45 9.61 15.26
C VAL A 356 -9.20 10.46 14.98
N PRO A 357 -8.85 10.73 13.71
CA PRO A 357 -7.64 11.48 13.38
C PRO A 357 -7.68 12.90 13.95
N ASP A 358 -6.51 13.44 14.32
CA ASP A 358 -6.37 14.83 14.77
C ASP A 358 -6.44 15.87 13.63
N ASP A 359 -6.78 15.43 12.42
CA ASP A 359 -6.83 16.24 11.21
C ASP A 359 -7.92 17.33 11.30
N ALA A 360 -7.91 18.25 10.32
CA ALA A 360 -8.90 19.31 10.22
C ALA A 360 -10.33 18.75 10.28
N VAL A 361 -11.13 19.27 11.21
CA VAL A 361 -12.56 18.97 11.31
C VAL A 361 -13.32 19.61 10.13
N GLU A 362 -14.24 18.84 9.58
CA GLU A 362 -15.21 19.29 8.58
C GLU A 362 -16.59 19.35 9.22
N VAL A 363 -17.46 20.20 8.71
CA VAL A 363 -18.85 20.28 9.14
C VAL A 363 -19.72 19.50 8.18
N GLU A 364 -20.52 18.60 8.71
CA GLU A 364 -21.61 17.95 8.01
C GLU A 364 -22.90 18.70 8.34
N ALA A 365 -23.41 19.46 7.37
CA ALA A 365 -24.61 20.30 7.53
C ALA A 365 -25.76 19.74 6.70
N ASN A 366 -26.93 19.60 7.33
CA ASN A 366 -28.16 19.16 6.69
C ASN A 366 -28.88 20.39 6.11
N ILE A 367 -28.89 20.44 4.77
CA ILE A 367 -29.53 21.47 3.97
C ILE A 367 -30.98 21.06 3.71
N GLU A 368 -31.89 22.02 3.89
CA GLU A 368 -33.30 21.85 3.52
C GLU A 368 -33.48 21.80 2.00
N ASN A 369 -34.42 20.97 1.53
CA ASN A 369 -34.70 20.80 0.10
C ASN A 369 -35.02 22.11 -0.65
N LYS A 370 -35.52 23.14 0.04
CA LYS A 370 -35.79 24.45 -0.58
C LYS A 370 -34.51 25.22 -0.97
N ASP A 371 -33.40 24.96 -0.28
CA ASP A 371 -32.15 25.73 -0.41
C ASP A 371 -31.10 25.00 -1.26
N ILE A 372 -31.26 23.68 -1.50
CA ILE A 372 -30.28 22.85 -2.20
C ILE A 372 -29.96 23.36 -3.62
N GLY A 373 -30.96 23.89 -4.33
CA GLY A 373 -30.78 24.39 -5.71
C GLY A 373 -29.83 25.58 -5.82
N PHE A 374 -29.49 26.24 -4.71
CA PHE A 374 -28.63 27.43 -4.69
C PHE A 374 -27.27 27.18 -4.04
N ILE A 375 -27.01 25.97 -3.54
CA ILE A 375 -25.79 25.62 -2.82
C ILE A 375 -24.84 24.84 -3.73
N ASN A 376 -23.62 25.36 -3.90
CA ASN A 376 -22.60 24.78 -4.76
C ASN A 376 -21.27 24.67 -4.04
N ALA A 377 -20.44 23.70 -4.46
CA ALA A 377 -19.06 23.59 -3.99
C ALA A 377 -18.28 24.89 -4.30
N GLY A 378 -17.47 25.34 -3.34
CA GLY A 378 -16.66 26.55 -3.41
C GLY A 378 -17.26 27.78 -2.72
N GLN A 379 -18.54 27.77 -2.35
CA GLN A 379 -19.19 28.88 -1.64
C GLN A 379 -18.60 29.09 -0.23
N ASP A 380 -18.53 30.35 0.19
CA ASP A 380 -18.12 30.73 1.54
C ASP A 380 -19.26 30.43 2.53
N ALA A 381 -18.89 29.82 3.66
CA ALA A 381 -19.79 29.48 4.73
C ALA A 381 -19.30 30.05 6.06
N ILE A 382 -20.23 30.49 6.90
CA ILE A 382 -19.98 30.91 8.27
C ILE A 382 -20.50 29.81 9.17
N VAL A 383 -19.63 29.26 10.01
CA VAL A 383 -19.98 28.18 10.95
C VAL A 383 -19.99 28.73 12.36
N LYS A 384 -21.15 28.61 13.02
CA LYS A 384 -21.39 28.99 14.41
C LYS A 384 -21.46 27.71 15.24
N ILE A 385 -20.70 27.63 16.32
CA ILE A 385 -20.65 26.45 17.18
C ILE A 385 -21.64 26.65 18.31
N GLU A 386 -22.57 25.72 18.52
CA GLU A 386 -23.64 25.92 19.51
C GLU A 386 -23.09 25.92 20.95
N ALA A 387 -22.06 25.12 21.22
CA ALA A 387 -21.38 25.08 22.52
C ALA A 387 -20.70 26.42 22.91
N PHE A 388 -20.45 27.31 21.95
CA PHE A 388 -19.78 28.59 22.17
C PHE A 388 -20.57 29.75 21.55
N PRO A 389 -21.25 30.59 22.35
CA PRO A 389 -22.05 31.69 21.83
C PRO A 389 -21.27 32.61 20.88
N TYR A 390 -21.71 32.66 19.62
CA TYR A 390 -21.02 33.38 18.55
C TYR A 390 -20.94 34.89 18.77
N THR A 391 -21.88 35.45 19.56
CA THR A 391 -21.88 36.87 19.93
C THR A 391 -20.68 37.25 20.79
N ARG A 392 -20.13 36.29 21.55
CA ARG A 392 -18.98 36.50 22.44
C ARG A 392 -17.67 36.01 21.84
N TYR A 393 -17.67 34.85 21.18
CA TYR A 393 -16.45 34.19 20.71
C TYR A 393 -16.28 34.23 19.18
N GLY A 394 -17.23 34.83 18.47
CA GLY A 394 -17.19 34.95 17.01
C GLY A 394 -17.65 33.67 16.29
N TYR A 395 -17.30 33.58 15.02
CA TYR A 395 -17.68 32.49 14.13
C TYR A 395 -16.48 32.01 13.33
N LEU A 396 -16.56 30.79 12.81
CA LEU A 396 -15.54 30.23 11.94
C LEU A 396 -15.91 30.42 10.49
N ARG A 397 -14.91 30.65 9.65
CA ARG A 397 -15.08 30.70 8.20
C ARG A 397 -14.76 29.31 7.63
N GLY A 398 -15.53 28.91 6.64
CA GLY A 398 -15.31 27.67 5.91
C GLY A 398 -15.72 27.80 4.46
N LYS A 399 -15.43 26.76 3.68
CA LYS A 399 -15.87 26.64 2.28
C LYS A 399 -16.59 25.33 2.06
N VAL A 400 -17.67 25.37 1.29
CA VAL A 400 -18.39 24.17 0.86
C VAL A 400 -17.44 23.35 -0.02
N VAL A 401 -17.11 22.13 0.38
CA VAL A 401 -16.25 21.21 -0.40
C VAL A 401 -17.09 20.35 -1.31
N ALA A 402 -18.20 19.82 -0.78
CA ALA A 402 -19.06 18.90 -1.49
C ALA A 402 -20.51 19.02 -0.99
N VAL A 403 -21.44 18.68 -1.86
CA VAL A 403 -22.87 18.60 -1.58
C VAL A 403 -23.34 17.23 -2.07
N SER A 404 -24.12 16.52 -1.27
CA SER A 404 -24.71 15.24 -1.66
C SER A 404 -25.69 15.44 -2.81
N ASN A 405 -25.63 14.56 -3.80
CA ASN A 405 -26.60 14.52 -4.90
C ASN A 405 -27.86 13.72 -4.54
N ASP A 406 -27.86 13.06 -3.37
CA ASP A 406 -28.98 12.28 -2.87
C ASP A 406 -29.49 12.82 -1.54
N ALA A 407 -30.80 12.76 -1.34
CA ALA A 407 -31.46 13.24 -0.14
C ALA A 407 -31.52 12.14 0.91
N VAL A 408 -31.07 12.47 2.12
CA VAL A 408 -31.16 11.60 3.28
C VAL A 408 -32.42 11.96 4.05
N GLN A 409 -33.23 10.94 4.35
CA GLN A 409 -34.34 11.08 5.28
C GLN A 409 -33.79 11.08 6.70
N ASP A 410 -33.99 12.18 7.42
CA ASP A 410 -33.61 12.28 8.83
C ASP A 410 -34.46 11.29 9.65
N LYS A 411 -33.80 10.28 10.23
CA LYS A 411 -34.48 9.20 10.98
C LYS A 411 -35.09 9.70 12.29
N ASP A 412 -34.66 10.86 12.80
CA ASP A 412 -35.04 11.36 14.12
C ASP A 412 -35.92 12.63 14.10
N LYS A 413 -36.19 13.27 12.94
CA LYS A 413 -36.95 14.54 12.89
C LYS A 413 -37.98 14.63 11.74
N LYS A 414 -39.04 15.42 11.97
CA LYS A 414 -40.09 15.82 11.00
C LYS A 414 -39.58 16.74 9.86
N LEU A 415 -38.27 16.82 9.62
CA LEU A 415 -37.65 17.79 8.69
C LEU A 415 -37.74 17.38 7.21
N GLY A 416 -38.33 16.22 6.90
CA GLY A 416 -38.47 15.74 5.53
C GLY A 416 -37.14 15.29 4.92
N LEU A 417 -37.01 15.40 3.60
CA LEU A 417 -35.80 15.06 2.85
C LEU A 417 -34.77 16.20 2.99
N THR A 418 -33.56 15.88 3.45
CA THR A 418 -32.45 16.84 3.59
C THR A 418 -31.23 16.40 2.82
N PHE A 419 -30.42 17.35 2.35
CA PHE A 419 -29.19 17.08 1.62
C PHE A 419 -27.98 17.37 2.50
N VAL A 420 -26.96 16.52 2.43
CA VAL A 420 -25.76 16.70 3.24
C VAL A 420 -24.75 17.57 2.48
N ALA A 421 -24.38 18.73 3.03
CA ALA A 421 -23.22 19.48 2.58
C ALA A 421 -22.06 19.37 3.56
N ARG A 422 -20.86 19.32 2.99
CA ARG A 422 -19.60 19.23 3.71
C ARG A 422 -18.87 20.56 3.61
N VAL A 423 -18.64 21.21 4.74
CA VAL A 423 -17.95 22.50 4.82
C VAL A 423 -16.60 22.31 5.50
N ARG A 424 -15.51 22.65 4.81
CA ARG A 424 -14.16 22.63 5.39
C ARG A 424 -13.89 23.93 6.11
N LEU A 425 -13.53 23.84 7.38
CA LEU A 425 -13.18 24.98 8.22
C LEU A 425 -11.77 25.48 7.90
N SER A 426 -11.55 26.79 8.04
CA SER A 426 -10.21 27.39 7.89
C SER A 426 -9.28 27.12 9.07
N THR A 427 -9.85 26.83 10.26
CA THR A 427 -9.12 26.47 11.48
C THR A 427 -9.95 25.47 12.28
N SER A 428 -9.27 24.54 12.96
CA SER A 428 -9.86 23.57 13.89
C SER A 428 -9.77 24.03 15.35
N GLN A 429 -9.41 25.30 15.58
CA GLN A 429 -9.26 25.88 16.92
C GLN A 429 -10.02 27.19 17.06
N MET A 430 -10.55 27.44 18.26
CA MET A 430 -11.21 28.69 18.61
C MET A 430 -10.55 29.31 19.84
N HIS A 431 -10.39 30.63 19.82
CA HIS A 431 -9.80 31.37 20.94
C HIS A 431 -10.88 31.76 21.96
N ILE A 432 -10.84 31.13 23.13
CA ILE A 432 -11.87 31.25 24.16
C ILE A 432 -11.18 31.54 25.50
N ASN A 433 -11.54 32.64 26.16
CA ASN A 433 -11.03 33.01 27.49
C ASN A 433 -9.48 32.94 27.59
N ASN A 434 -8.78 33.54 26.63
CA ASN A 434 -7.31 33.56 26.55
C ASN A 434 -6.63 32.18 26.37
N LYS A 435 -7.38 31.16 25.92
CA LYS A 435 -6.86 29.84 25.58
C LYS A 435 -7.34 29.41 24.21
N TRP A 436 -6.47 28.74 23.45
CA TRP A 436 -6.84 28.05 22.22
C TRP A 436 -7.47 26.71 22.58
N ILE A 437 -8.73 26.50 22.16
CA ILE A 437 -9.45 25.25 22.38
C ILE A 437 -9.63 24.57 21.03
N ASN A 438 -9.25 23.30 20.96
CA ASN A 438 -9.49 22.45 19.79
C ASN A 438 -10.97 22.07 19.71
N LEU A 439 -11.51 22.08 18.50
CA LEU A 439 -12.87 21.62 18.24
C LEU A 439 -12.90 20.11 18.18
N THR A 440 -13.82 19.50 18.91
CA THR A 440 -13.98 18.05 18.94
C THR A 440 -15.07 17.63 17.95
N PRO A 441 -14.85 16.54 17.18
CA PRO A 441 -15.95 15.92 16.43
C PRO A 441 -17.14 15.59 17.32
N GLY A 442 -18.35 15.73 16.77
CA GLY A 442 -19.62 15.52 17.48
C GLY A 442 -20.28 16.80 18.00
N MET A 443 -19.58 17.94 18.05
CA MET A 443 -20.19 19.22 18.43
C MET A 443 -21.24 19.68 17.41
N GLU A 444 -22.38 20.19 17.89
CA GLU A 444 -23.45 20.77 17.05
C GLU A 444 -23.04 22.15 16.53
N VAL A 445 -23.35 22.39 15.27
CA VAL A 445 -23.01 23.62 14.56
C VAL A 445 -24.16 24.08 13.67
N THR A 446 -24.25 25.39 13.48
CA THR A 446 -25.11 26.01 12.47
C THR A 446 -24.22 26.63 11.39
N ALA A 447 -24.36 26.16 10.16
CA ALA A 447 -23.64 26.65 9.00
C ALA A 447 -24.53 27.58 8.16
N GLU A 448 -24.09 28.81 7.96
CA GLU A 448 -24.72 29.81 7.10
C GLU A 448 -23.91 29.89 5.80
N ILE A 449 -24.44 29.28 4.73
CA ILE A 449 -23.79 29.21 3.42
C ILE A 449 -24.24 30.41 2.58
N LYS A 450 -23.30 31.17 2.02
CA LYS A 450 -23.62 32.32 1.16
C LYS A 450 -24.03 31.84 -0.22
N THR A 451 -25.33 31.91 -0.52
CA THR A 451 -25.92 31.42 -1.77
C THR A 451 -26.03 32.50 -2.84
N GLY A 452 -26.02 33.79 -2.47
CA GLY A 452 -26.09 34.89 -3.44
C GLY A 452 -25.95 36.27 -2.81
N ARG A 453 -26.10 37.31 -3.65
CA ARG A 453 -26.18 38.71 -3.22
C ARG A 453 -27.38 39.37 -3.88
N ARG A 454 -28.14 40.16 -3.12
CA ARG A 454 -29.30 40.89 -3.62
C ARG A 454 -29.24 42.36 -3.23
N SER A 455 -29.79 43.23 -4.06
CA SER A 455 -29.87 44.65 -3.70
C SER A 455 -30.90 44.87 -2.59
N VAL A 456 -30.71 45.90 -1.78
CA VAL A 456 -31.69 46.28 -0.75
C VAL A 456 -33.05 46.61 -1.39
N ALA A 457 -33.06 47.27 -2.55
CA ALA A 457 -34.27 47.51 -3.33
C ALA A 457 -34.99 46.20 -3.72
N GLY A 458 -34.24 45.20 -4.18
CA GLY A 458 -34.79 43.90 -4.52
C GLY A 458 -35.43 43.22 -3.31
N TYR A 459 -34.77 43.20 -2.15
CA TYR A 459 -35.30 42.54 -0.94
C TYR A 459 -36.70 43.05 -0.54
N PHE A 460 -36.95 44.36 -0.64
CA PHE A 460 -38.25 44.95 -0.31
C PHE A 460 -39.29 44.85 -1.43
N LEU A 461 -38.88 44.85 -2.70
CA LEU A 461 -39.80 44.89 -3.84
C LEU A 461 -40.23 43.51 -4.35
N ASP A 462 -39.40 42.45 -4.25
CA ASP A 462 -39.80 41.16 -4.85
C ASP A 462 -41.05 40.52 -4.20
N PRO A 463 -41.35 40.63 -2.89
CA PRO A 463 -42.61 40.10 -2.35
C PRO A 463 -43.84 40.71 -3.04
N LEU A 464 -43.80 42.02 -3.35
CA LEU A 464 -44.85 42.72 -4.07
C LEU A 464 -44.92 42.31 -5.55
N MET A 465 -43.77 42.02 -6.16
CA MET A 465 -43.71 41.52 -7.54
C MET A 465 -44.19 40.07 -7.65
N GLN A 466 -43.87 39.23 -6.66
CA GLN A 466 -44.25 37.83 -6.63
C GLN A 466 -45.76 37.67 -6.43
N ASP A 467 -46.38 38.46 -5.54
CA ASP A 467 -47.85 38.50 -5.39
C ASP A 467 -48.55 39.06 -6.65
N ALA A 468 -47.93 40.01 -7.35
CA ALA A 468 -48.46 40.54 -8.61
C ALA A 468 -48.39 39.50 -9.75
N GLU A 469 -47.30 38.72 -9.84
CA GLU A 469 -47.15 37.66 -10.84
C GLU A 469 -48.00 36.42 -10.52
N GLU A 470 -48.16 36.05 -9.24
CA GLU A 470 -49.04 34.95 -8.82
C GLU A 470 -50.53 35.32 -8.96
N SER A 471 -50.93 36.57 -8.68
CA SER A 471 -52.32 37.01 -8.89
C SER A 471 -52.71 37.16 -10.37
N LEU A 472 -51.75 37.27 -11.29
CA LEU A 472 -51.97 37.26 -12.74
C LEU A 472 -51.89 35.86 -13.37
N ARG A 473 -51.64 34.82 -12.57
CA ARG A 473 -51.68 33.41 -13.00
C ARG A 473 -52.63 32.62 -12.12
N GLU A 474 -53.88 32.54 -12.57
CA GLU A 474 -54.86 31.60 -12.04
C GLU A 474 -54.43 30.15 -12.38
N ARG A 475 -54.74 29.22 -11.47
CA ARG A 475 -54.43 27.79 -11.59
C ARG A 475 -55.56 27.04 -12.28
#